data_AF-A0A2U2BTU9-F1
#
_entry.id   AF-A0A2U2BTU9-F1
#
_cell.length_a   1.000
_cell.length_b   1.000
_cell.length_c   1.000
_cell.angle_alpha   90.00
_cell.angle_beta   90.00
_cell.angle_gamma   90.00
#
_symmetry.space_group_name_H-M   'P 1'
#
loop_
_entity.id
_entity.type
_entity.pdbx_description
1 polymer ?
#
loop_
_entity_poly.entity_id
_entity_poly.type
_entity_poly.pdbx_seq_one_letter_code
_entity_poly.pdbx_strand_id
1 'polypeptide(L)'
;MEFEWGALFEGEAMRTWIRIMQWVWALGAIWIATLLLRNGFTDLDEIIRSRHATPLERLHARVRKPVRAAALLAAAVFGATSFALPLWFQGAIVILVWRQVGG
;
A
#
# COMPACT_ATOMS: atom_id res chain seq x y z
N MET A 1 7.69 11.36 34.84
CA MET A 1 6.48 11.00 34.10
C MET A 1 6.91 10.05 33.00
N GLU A 2 6.82 8.75 33.22
CA GLU A 2 6.87 7.79 32.13
C GLU A 2 5.56 7.95 31.36
N PHE A 3 5.65 8.48 30.15
CA PHE A 3 4.49 8.62 29.29
C PHE A 3 4.18 7.24 28.72
N GLU A 4 3.27 6.52 29.37
CA GLU A 4 2.85 5.18 28.93
C GLU A 4 2.04 5.30 27.64
N TRP A 5 2.74 5.24 26.50
CA TRP A 5 2.14 5.19 25.18
C TRP A 5 1.07 4.09 25.06
N GLY A 6 1.21 2.98 25.81
CA GLY A 6 0.24 1.89 25.84
C GLY A 6 -1.17 2.33 26.27
N ALA A 7 -1.29 3.14 27.32
CA ALA A 7 -2.59 3.59 27.86
C ALA A 7 -3.38 4.49 26.88
N LEU A 8 -2.68 5.13 25.93
CA LEU A 8 -3.30 5.94 24.86
C LEU A 8 -3.96 5.06 23.78
N PHE A 9 -3.48 3.83 23.57
CA PHE A 9 -3.99 2.91 22.54
C PHE A 9 -5.09 1.96 23.04
N GLU A 10 -5.37 1.93 24.34
CA GLU A 10 -6.33 0.98 24.93
C GLU A 10 -7.81 1.37 24.76
N GLY A 11 -8.11 2.62 24.40
CA GLY A 11 -9.49 3.07 24.18
C GLY A 11 -10.17 2.36 23.00
N GLU A 12 -11.46 2.02 23.14
CA GLU A 12 -12.24 1.37 22.05
C GLU A 12 -12.25 2.22 20.77
N ALA A 13 -12.31 3.54 20.89
CA ALA A 13 -12.21 4.47 19.77
C ALA A 13 -10.87 4.34 19.03
N MET A 14 -9.75 4.25 19.76
CA MET A 14 -8.42 4.12 19.17
C MET A 14 -8.23 2.74 18.51
N ARG A 15 -8.72 1.66 19.14
CA ARG A 15 -8.71 0.32 18.55
C ARG A 15 -9.54 0.26 17.25
N THR A 16 -10.70 0.91 17.24
CA THR A 16 -11.56 1.00 16.06
C THR A 16 -10.88 1.82 14.96
N TRP A 17 -10.26 2.95 15.31
CA TRP A 17 -9.49 3.78 14.39
C TRP A 17 -8.34 3.01 13.73
N ILE A 18 -7.55 2.27 14.52
CA ILE A 18 -6.47 1.42 14.00
C ILE A 18 -7.01 0.42 12.99
N ARG A 19 -8.12 -0.27 13.29
CA ARG A 19 -8.75 -1.22 12.35
C ARG A 19 -9.23 -0.54 11.07
N ILE A 20 -9.88 0.62 11.16
CA ILE A 20 -10.30 1.40 9.99
C ILE A 20 -9.08 1.73 9.12
N MET A 21 -8.01 2.21 9.73
CA MET A 21 -6.80 2.59 9.00
C MET A 21 -6.06 1.41 8.38
N GLN A 22 -6.08 0.23 9.00
CA GLN A 22 -5.59 -1.01 8.38
C GLN A 22 -6.35 -1.32 7.09
N TRP A 23 -7.68 -1.16 7.09
CA TRP A 23 -8.49 -1.34 5.90
C TRP A 23 -8.25 -0.26 4.85
N VAL A 24 -8.15 1.02 5.25
CA VAL A 24 -7.82 2.12 4.33
C VAL A 24 -6.48 1.87 3.66
N TRP A 25 -5.46 1.45 4.42
CA TRP A 25 -4.16 1.10 3.87
C TRP A 25 -4.23 -0.10 2.92
N ALA A 26 -4.91 -1.18 3.31
CA ALA A 26 -5.02 -2.39 2.48
C ALA A 26 -5.75 -2.11 1.16
N LEU A 27 -6.89 -1.42 1.22
CA LEU A 27 -7.66 -1.03 0.03
C LEU A 27 -6.88 -0.04 -0.85
N GLY A 28 -6.16 0.90 -0.24
CA GLY A 28 -5.27 1.82 -0.96
C GLY A 28 -4.14 1.08 -1.68
N ALA A 29 -3.49 0.12 -1.03
CA ALA A 29 -2.44 -0.70 -1.63
C ALA A 29 -2.96 -1.53 -2.80
N ILE A 30 -4.13 -2.17 -2.65
CA ILE A 30 -4.80 -2.90 -3.72
C ILE A 30 -5.14 -1.96 -4.87
N TRP A 31 -5.73 -0.80 -4.58
CA TRP A 31 -6.12 0.15 -5.61
C TRP A 31 -4.90 0.66 -6.40
N ILE A 32 -3.85 1.12 -5.74
CA ILE A 32 -2.63 1.59 -6.42
C ILE A 32 -1.99 0.45 -7.22
N ALA A 33 -1.94 -0.77 -6.66
CA ALA A 33 -1.46 -1.94 -7.40
C ALA A 33 -2.28 -2.18 -8.66
N THR A 34 -3.62 -2.13 -8.59
CA THR A 34 -4.46 -2.29 -9.78
C THR A 34 -4.22 -1.21 -10.83
N LEU A 35 -4.02 0.05 -10.43
CA LEU A 35 -3.71 1.15 -11.35
C LEU A 35 -2.34 0.96 -12.03
N LEU A 36 -1.32 0.58 -11.26
CA LEU A 36 0.03 0.37 -11.76
C LEU A 36 0.16 -0.85 -12.67
N LEU A 37 -0.57 -1.92 -12.36
CA LEU A 37 -0.57 -3.15 -13.14
C LEU A 37 -1.46 -3.03 -14.40
N ARG A 38 -2.44 -2.11 -14.40
CA ARG A 38 -3.29 -1.82 -15.57
C ARG A 38 -2.42 -1.25 -16.69
N ASN A 39 -2.25 -2.03 -17.75
CA ASN A 39 -1.38 -1.74 -18.90
C ASN A 39 0.14 -1.71 -18.61
N GLY A 40 0.57 -2.11 -17.42
CA GLY A 40 1.99 -2.08 -17.01
C GLY A 40 2.88 -3.15 -17.67
N PHE A 41 2.30 -4.06 -18.46
CA PHE A 41 3.01 -5.19 -19.07
C PHE A 41 2.74 -5.38 -20.57
N THR A 42 2.03 -4.44 -21.20
CA THR A 42 1.58 -4.60 -22.59
C THR A 42 2.76 -4.76 -23.55
N ASP A 43 3.87 -4.05 -23.28
CA ASP A 43 5.16 -4.16 -23.97
C ASP A 43 5.78 -5.56 -23.85
N LEU A 44 5.84 -6.10 -22.64
CA LEU A 44 6.40 -7.44 -22.40
C LEU A 44 5.51 -8.54 -22.99
N ASP A 45 4.19 -8.39 -22.90
CA ASP A 45 3.23 -9.34 -23.45
C ASP A 45 3.27 -9.36 -24.98
N GLU A 46 3.52 -8.21 -25.62
CA GLU A 46 3.74 -8.12 -27.06
C GLU A 46 5.01 -8.87 -27.49
N ILE A 47 6.14 -8.68 -26.78
CA ILE A 47 7.40 -9.40 -27.06
C ILE A 47 7.22 -10.91 -26.90
N ILE A 48 6.51 -11.36 -25.86
CA ILE A 48 6.30 -12.78 -25.59
C ILE A 48 5.45 -13.45 -26.69
N ARG A 49 4.47 -12.73 -27.24
CA ARG A 49 3.55 -13.25 -28.28
C ARG A 49 4.03 -13.01 -29.70
N SER A 50 4.97 -12.09 -29.92
CA SER A 50 5.46 -11.73 -31.25
C SER A 50 6.17 -12.90 -31.95
N ARG A 51 5.77 -13.18 -33.19
CA ARG A 51 6.38 -14.20 -34.06
C ARG A 51 7.83 -13.83 -34.47
N HIS A 52 8.20 -12.56 -34.36
CA HIS A 52 9.49 -12.03 -34.79
C HIS A 52 10.52 -11.94 -33.65
N ALA A 53 10.07 -12.11 -32.40
CA ALA A 53 10.96 -12.08 -31.24
C ALA A 53 11.82 -13.35 -31.16
N THR A 54 13.11 -13.18 -30.91
CA THR A 54 14.06 -14.27 -30.72
C THR A 54 13.78 -15.05 -29.42
N PRO A 55 14.23 -16.31 -29.31
CA PRO A 55 14.04 -17.11 -28.09
C PRO A 55 14.61 -16.44 -26.84
N LEU A 56 15.75 -15.75 -26.95
CA LEU A 56 16.38 -15.01 -25.85
C LEU A 56 15.56 -13.80 -25.41
N GLU A 57 14.99 -13.03 -26.34
CA GLU A 57 14.12 -11.89 -26.02
C GLU A 57 12.85 -12.35 -25.29
N ARG A 58 12.25 -13.46 -25.74
CA ARG A 58 11.07 -14.04 -25.06
C ARG A 58 11.41 -14.52 -23.66
N LEU A 59 12.58 -15.14 -23.45
CA LEU A 59 13.04 -15.56 -22.13
C LEU A 59 13.28 -14.36 -21.21
N HIS A 60 13.99 -13.33 -21.69
CA HIS A 60 14.20 -12.10 -20.94
C HIS A 60 12.89 -11.40 -20.59
N ALA A 61 11.92 -11.32 -21.51
CA ALA A 61 10.62 -10.73 -21.25
C ALA A 61 9.84 -11.49 -20.17
N ARG A 62 9.88 -12.83 -20.19
CA ARG A 62 9.26 -13.68 -19.16
C ARG A 62 9.89 -13.50 -17.78
N VAL A 63 11.20 -13.33 -17.69
CA VAL A 63 11.90 -13.09 -16.41
C VAL A 63 11.70 -11.65 -15.91
N ARG A 64 11.63 -10.67 -16.81
CA ARG A 64 11.39 -9.26 -16.44
C ARG A 64 9.97 -9.03 -15.92
N LYS A 65 8.98 -9.77 -16.39
CA LYS A 65 7.58 -9.63 -15.98
C LYS A 65 7.37 -9.75 -14.45
N PRO A 66 7.82 -10.82 -13.76
CA PRO A 66 7.68 -10.93 -12.31
C PRO A 66 8.51 -9.89 -11.56
N VAL A 67 9.70 -9.53 -12.05
CA VAL A 67 10.54 -8.50 -11.42
C VAL A 67 9.85 -7.14 -11.46
N ARG A 68 9.30 -6.75 -12.62
CA ARG A 68 8.53 -5.50 -12.76
C ARG A 68 7.26 -5.54 -11.91
N ALA A 69 6.56 -6.68 -11.88
CA ALA A 69 5.38 -6.83 -11.02
C ALA A 69 5.73 -6.65 -9.53
N ALA A 70 6.84 -7.24 -9.06
CA ALA A 70 7.32 -7.05 -7.69
C ALA A 70 7.67 -5.60 -7.38
N ALA A 71 8.35 -4.91 -8.30
CA ALA A 71 8.68 -3.49 -8.16
C ALA A 71 7.41 -2.61 -8.10
N LEU A 72 6.41 -2.90 -8.93
CA LEU A 72 5.13 -2.18 -8.92
C LEU A 72 4.33 -2.44 -7.63
N LEU A 73 4.35 -3.67 -7.11
CA LEU A 73 3.74 -3.99 -5.82
C LEU A 73 4.44 -3.27 -4.66
N ALA A 74 5.77 -3.21 -4.67
CA ALA A 74 6.53 -2.45 -3.69
C ALA A 74 6.19 -0.94 -3.76
N ALA A 75 6.10 -0.39 -4.98
CA ALA A 75 5.68 0.99 -5.19
C ALA A 75 4.24 1.24 -4.70
N ALA A 76 3.32 0.29 -4.91
CA ALA A 76 1.95 0.39 -4.42
C ALA A 76 1.87 0.41 -2.89
N VAL A 77 2.62 -0.47 -2.23
CA VAL A 77 2.73 -0.50 -0.76
C VAL A 77 3.31 0.80 -0.24
N PHE A 78 4.38 1.29 -0.86
CA PHE A 78 4.99 2.57 -0.48
C PHE A 78 4.01 3.74 -0.66
N GLY A 79 3.34 3.81 -1.80
CA GLY A 79 2.33 4.84 -2.09
C GLY A 79 1.17 4.81 -1.09
N ALA A 80 0.60 3.63 -0.83
CA ALA A 80 -0.47 3.46 0.15
C ALA A 80 -0.03 3.86 1.57
N THR A 81 1.20 3.52 1.94
CA THR A 81 1.77 3.88 3.24
C THR A 81 1.97 5.39 3.36
N SER A 82 2.49 6.03 2.31
CA SER A 82 2.71 7.49 2.28
C SER A 82 1.41 8.30 2.43
N PHE A 83 0.29 7.75 1.96
CA PHE A 83 -1.04 8.34 2.11
C PHE A 83 -1.69 7.99 3.47
N ALA A 84 -1.64 6.72 3.87
CA ALA A 84 -2.33 6.25 5.07
C ALA A 84 -1.67 6.71 6.36
N LEU A 85 -0.33 6.85 6.39
CA LEU A 85 0.40 7.20 7.61
C LEU A 85 0.06 8.62 8.13
N PRO A 86 0.07 9.68 7.31
CA PRO A 86 -0.36 11.00 7.75
C PRO A 86 -1.81 11.01 8.25
N LEU A 87 -2.70 10.33 7.52
CA LEU A 87 -4.12 10.25 7.88
C LEU A 87 -4.30 9.54 9.23
N TRP A 88 -3.57 8.44 9.46
CA TRP A 88 -3.53 7.71 10.72
C TRP A 88 -3.14 8.62 11.89
N PHE A 89 -2.06 9.40 11.73
CA PHE A 89 -1.60 10.34 12.75
C PHE A 89 -2.62 11.45 13.02
N GLN A 90 -3.22 12.02 11.99
CA GLN A 90 -4.23 13.06 12.14
C GLN A 90 -5.44 12.57 12.95
N GLY A 91 -5.99 11.40 12.61
CA GLY A 91 -7.12 10.85 13.36
C GLY A 91 -6.74 10.42 14.78
N ALA A 92 -5.53 9.90 14.98
CA ALA A 92 -5.02 9.59 16.32
C ALA A 92 -4.98 10.84 17.21
N ILE A 93 -4.44 11.96 16.71
CA ILE A 93 -4.40 13.23 17.45
C ILE A 93 -5.81 13.70 17.81
N VAL A 94 -6.76 13.64 16.87
CA VAL A 94 -8.15 14.05 17.12
C VAL A 94 -8.78 13.22 18.24
N ILE A 95 -8.61 11.90 18.22
CA ILE A 95 -9.14 11.01 19.27
C ILE A 95 -8.51 11.33 20.64
N LEU A 96 -7.21 11.59 20.67
CA LEU A 96 -6.51 11.94 21.90
C LEU A 96 -7.00 13.26 22.49
N VAL A 97 -7.10 14.31 21.66
CA VAL A 97 -7.63 15.61 22.09
C VAL A 97 -9.08 15.46 22.55
N TRP A 98 -9.90 14.72 21.82
CA TRP A 98 -11.30 14.48 22.20
C TRP A 98 -11.41 13.82 23.57
N ARG A 99 -10.58 12.81 23.86
CA ARG A 99 -10.58 12.14 25.17
C ARG A 99 -10.13 13.08 26.30
N GLN A 100 -9.17 13.95 26.05
CA GLN A 100 -8.71 14.94 27.04
C GLN A 100 -9.76 16.01 27.35
N VAL A 101 -10.57 16.40 26.35
CA VAL A 101 -11.60 17.44 26.51
C VAL A 101 -12.94 16.86 26.99
N GLY A 102 -13.29 15.64 26.56
CA GLY A 102 -14.59 15.02 26.79
C GLY A 102 -14.72 14.15 28.05
N GLY A 103 -13.60 13.68 28.62
CA GLY A 103 -13.60 12.73 29.75
C GLY A 103 -13.59 11.27 29.30
#